data_AF-A0A2S4V229-F1
#
_entry.id   AF-A0A2S4V229-F1
#
_cell.length_a   1.000
_cell.length_b   1.000
_cell.length_c   1.000
_cell.angle_alpha   90.00
_cell.angle_beta   90.00
_cell.angle_gamma   90.00
#
_symmetry.space_group_name_H-M   'P 1'
#
loop_
_entity.id
_entity.type
_entity.pdbx_description
1 polymer ?
#
loop_
_entity_poly.entity_id
_entity_poly.type
_entity_poly.pdbx_seq_one_letter_code
_entity_poly.pdbx_strand_id
1 'polypeptide(L)'
;SLWSRADPDPSTEPAKFSPSVAYQKGLSESKPANEVSTQPNNLLKIINQQILASGPISVPIWMKLCLHHPTLGYYSRTDRSNKADPFGKHGDFITSPEISQVFGELIAIWLISRWQAVGCPERARIIELGPGRGTLMADIVRTFKSIKAFNNVDFSIHFIENSPFMRDLQEQKLSPFNDLNGKVCWSDRIEEVGKVDDQWTMVIGHEFFDALPVHIFQKTPMGFREVMIDINNADMSPTNKSLRFALAPGPTLASKMLISDEHQKLPVGAKLEISPSADQIAGQISQLLESDAGGTGLIVDYGADHHFAHSLRGFYQHQIVDPLSRPGLTDITANCKLRTKRLNQSSSSTEDSSQRLISPLGMGEQYKFLGFENLPGHLSSIEAPRE
;
A
#
# COMPACT_ATOMS: atom_id res chain seq x y z
N SER A 1 32.01 -37.61 25.64
CA SER A 1 32.60 -38.51 24.64
C SER A 1 31.45 -39.11 23.83
N LEU A 2 31.60 -39.14 22.49
CA LEU A 2 30.57 -39.45 21.49
C LEU A 2 29.57 -38.26 21.38
N TRP A 3 29.59 -37.40 20.36
CA TRP A 3 29.52 -37.69 18.93
C TRP A 3 30.33 -36.68 18.09
N SER A 4 31.06 -37.23 17.13
CA SER A 4 31.99 -36.58 16.21
C SER A 4 31.31 -35.99 14.97
N ARG A 5 31.85 -34.86 14.51
CA ARG A 5 31.60 -34.22 13.22
C ARG A 5 31.82 -35.20 12.06
N ALA A 6 30.91 -35.20 11.10
CA ALA A 6 31.13 -35.74 9.75
C ALA A 6 31.31 -34.56 8.79
N ASP A 7 32.48 -34.48 8.15
CA ASP A 7 32.75 -33.57 7.04
C ASP A 7 32.08 -34.09 5.75
N PRO A 8 31.63 -33.21 4.84
CA PRO A 8 30.98 -33.61 3.60
C PRO A 8 31.98 -34.07 2.52
N ASP A 9 31.53 -35.08 1.77
CA ASP A 9 32.17 -35.71 0.60
C ASP A 9 32.44 -34.70 -0.55
N PRO A 10 33.67 -34.61 -1.08
CA PRO A 10 34.05 -33.64 -2.11
C PRO A 10 33.74 -34.06 -3.56
N SER A 11 32.84 -35.02 -3.80
CA SER A 11 32.56 -35.56 -5.16
C SER A 11 31.22 -35.15 -5.80
N THR A 12 30.54 -34.11 -5.30
CA THR A 12 29.31 -33.58 -5.93
C THR A 12 29.60 -32.28 -6.68
N GLU A 13 29.67 -32.36 -8.01
CA GLU A 13 29.77 -31.19 -8.88
C GLU A 13 28.54 -30.28 -8.71
N PRO A 14 28.70 -28.95 -8.63
CA PRO A 14 27.57 -28.03 -8.62
C PRO A 14 26.96 -27.97 -10.03
N ALA A 15 25.68 -28.30 -10.12
CA ALA A 15 24.89 -28.17 -11.34
C ALA A 15 24.97 -26.74 -11.88
N LYS A 16 25.59 -26.58 -13.05
CA LYS A 16 25.65 -25.32 -13.81
C LYS A 16 24.24 -24.94 -14.27
N PHE A 17 23.63 -23.95 -13.62
CA PHE A 17 22.41 -23.32 -14.13
C PHE A 17 22.79 -22.31 -15.22
N SER A 18 22.37 -22.59 -16.44
CA SER A 18 22.47 -21.71 -17.60
C SER A 18 21.15 -20.93 -17.74
N PRO A 19 21.14 -19.58 -17.78
CA PRO A 19 19.90 -18.82 -17.93
C PRO A 19 19.68 -18.53 -19.42
N SER A 20 19.09 -19.47 -20.15
CA SER A 20 18.41 -19.18 -21.41
C SER A 20 17.70 -20.42 -21.91
N VAL A 21 16.54 -20.19 -22.54
CA VAL A 21 15.70 -21.19 -23.23
C VAL A 21 14.71 -21.97 -22.34
N ALA A 22 13.65 -21.28 -21.91
CA ALA A 22 12.28 -21.82 -21.87
C ALA A 22 11.22 -20.70 -21.65
N TYR A 23 11.30 -19.60 -22.40
CA TYR A 23 10.20 -18.62 -22.48
C TYR A 23 9.56 -18.74 -23.87
N GLN A 24 8.90 -19.88 -24.10
CA GLN A 24 8.06 -20.12 -25.28
C GLN A 24 7.24 -21.41 -25.06
N LYS A 25 6.20 -21.31 -24.23
CA LYS A 25 5.05 -22.23 -24.34
C LYS A 25 3.80 -21.56 -23.76
N GLY A 26 2.94 -21.15 -24.70
CA GLY A 26 1.49 -21.01 -24.57
C GLY A 26 0.95 -20.38 -23.30
N LEU A 27 0.62 -19.09 -23.41
CA LEU A 27 -0.62 -18.60 -22.80
C LEU A 27 -1.74 -19.55 -23.24
N SER A 28 -2.20 -20.42 -22.34
CA SER A 28 -3.49 -21.06 -22.54
C SER A 28 -4.52 -19.94 -22.53
N GLU A 29 -5.21 -19.76 -23.65
CA GLU A 29 -6.34 -18.84 -23.76
C GLU A 29 -7.34 -19.15 -22.65
N SER A 30 -7.29 -18.37 -21.57
CA SER A 30 -8.36 -18.34 -20.59
C SER A 30 -9.57 -17.73 -21.30
N LYS A 31 -10.63 -18.52 -21.44
CA LYS A 31 -11.93 -18.00 -21.87
C LYS A 31 -12.31 -16.83 -20.97
N PRO A 32 -12.72 -15.67 -21.52
CA PRO A 32 -13.19 -14.58 -20.68
C PRO A 32 -14.48 -15.04 -20.03
N ALA A 33 -14.48 -15.21 -18.71
CA ALA A 33 -15.71 -15.31 -17.94
C ALA A 33 -16.37 -13.92 -17.95
N ASN A 34 -17.13 -13.65 -19.02
CA ASN A 34 -18.04 -12.52 -19.13
C ASN A 34 -19.23 -12.74 -18.20
N GLU A 35 -19.01 -12.62 -16.89
CA GLU A 35 -20.07 -12.31 -15.95
C GLU A 35 -19.97 -10.83 -15.60
N VAL A 36 -20.51 -10.02 -16.51
CA VAL A 36 -20.90 -8.63 -16.23
C VAL A 36 -22.02 -8.71 -15.20
N SER A 37 -21.77 -8.19 -13.99
CA SER A 37 -22.80 -8.17 -12.96
C SER A 37 -24.02 -7.39 -13.45
N THR A 38 -25.21 -7.94 -13.24
CA THR A 38 -26.50 -7.39 -13.68
C THR A 38 -26.99 -6.20 -12.85
N GLN A 39 -26.18 -5.69 -11.93
CA GLN A 39 -26.43 -4.40 -11.28
C GLN A 39 -25.94 -3.30 -12.23
N PRO A 40 -26.77 -2.32 -12.61
CA PRO A 40 -26.30 -1.20 -13.43
C PRO A 40 -25.22 -0.47 -12.63
N ASN A 41 -23.96 -0.75 -12.95
CA ASN A 41 -22.84 -0.12 -12.29
C ASN A 41 -22.84 1.36 -12.70
N ASN A 42 -23.51 2.18 -11.89
CA ASN A 42 -23.71 3.60 -12.14
C ASN A 42 -22.37 4.31 -12.36
N LEU A 43 -21.27 3.78 -11.81
CA LEU A 43 -19.94 4.33 -11.99
C LEU A 43 -19.39 4.10 -13.40
N LEU A 44 -19.59 2.92 -14.01
CA LEU A 44 -19.20 2.66 -15.39
C LEU A 44 -19.91 3.62 -16.36
N LYS A 45 -21.20 3.89 -16.11
CA LYS A 45 -21.98 4.84 -16.90
C LYS A 45 -21.40 6.26 -16.81
N ILE A 46 -21.08 6.73 -15.60
CA ILE A 46 -20.45 8.03 -15.36
C ILE A 46 -19.10 8.13 -16.08
N ILE A 47 -18.27 7.10 -15.96
CA ILE A 47 -16.94 7.05 -16.59
C ILE A 47 -17.06 7.07 -18.11
N ASN A 48 -17.97 6.28 -18.68
CA ASN A 48 -18.22 6.31 -20.12
C ASN A 48 -18.69 7.69 -20.60
N GLN A 49 -19.60 8.35 -19.87
CA GLN A 49 -20.03 9.71 -20.20
C GLN A 49 -18.88 10.72 -20.13
N GLN A 50 -18.01 10.60 -19.14
CA GLN A 50 -16.82 11.44 -19.02
C GLN A 50 -15.85 11.23 -20.18
N ILE A 51 -15.59 9.98 -20.57
CA ILE A 51 -14.71 9.65 -21.69
C ILE A 51 -15.29 10.16 -23.01
N LEU A 52 -16.60 10.01 -23.24
CA LEU A 52 -17.26 10.54 -24.43
C LEU A 52 -17.19 12.08 -24.51
N ALA A 53 -17.25 12.77 -23.37
CA ALA A 53 -17.23 14.23 -23.32
C ALA A 53 -15.83 14.85 -23.41
N SER A 54 -14.82 14.19 -22.83
CA SER A 54 -13.48 14.77 -22.60
C SER A 54 -12.32 13.95 -23.17
N GLY A 55 -12.61 12.79 -23.75
CA GLY A 55 -11.60 11.83 -24.20
C GLY A 55 -11.11 10.88 -23.09
N PRO A 56 -10.10 10.05 -23.37
CA PRO A 56 -9.58 9.06 -22.43
C PRO A 56 -9.17 9.67 -21.08
N ILE A 57 -9.46 8.98 -19.99
CA ILE A 57 -9.06 9.40 -18.63
C ILE A 57 -7.74 8.76 -18.24
N SER A 58 -6.96 9.40 -17.38
CA SER A 58 -5.71 8.80 -16.90
C SER A 58 -5.97 7.70 -15.86
N VAL A 59 -5.02 6.77 -15.68
CA VAL A 59 -5.09 5.73 -14.64
C VAL A 59 -5.31 6.31 -13.23
N PRO A 60 -4.69 7.44 -12.83
CA PRO A 60 -4.99 8.08 -11.55
C PRO A 60 -6.45 8.52 -11.38
N ILE A 61 -7.07 9.06 -12.44
CA ILE A 61 -8.48 9.47 -12.40
C ILE A 61 -9.36 8.22 -12.24
N TRP A 62 -9.05 7.16 -12.98
CA TRP A 62 -9.73 5.88 -12.85
C TRP A 62 -9.65 5.31 -11.44
N MET A 63 -8.45 5.21 -10.86
CA MET A 63 -8.25 4.72 -9.48
C MET A 63 -9.02 5.58 -8.49
N LYS A 64 -8.93 6.92 -8.60
CA LYS A 64 -9.66 7.83 -7.71
C LYS A 64 -11.17 7.63 -7.77
N LEU A 65 -11.74 7.46 -8.97
CA LEU A 65 -13.16 7.20 -9.14
C LEU A 65 -13.54 5.82 -8.60
N CYS A 66 -12.76 4.79 -8.91
CA CYS A 66 -13.05 3.43 -8.46
C CYS A 66 -12.91 3.28 -6.94
N LEU A 67 -11.92 3.90 -6.31
CA LEU A 67 -11.66 3.70 -4.88
C LEU A 67 -12.43 4.69 -4.01
N HIS A 68 -12.53 5.95 -4.44
CA HIS A 68 -12.98 7.07 -3.58
C HIS A 68 -14.11 7.92 -4.18
N HIS A 69 -14.83 7.45 -5.21
CA HIS A 69 -16.04 8.16 -5.63
C HIS A 69 -17.01 8.26 -4.44
N PRO A 70 -17.52 9.45 -4.07
CA PRO A 70 -18.19 9.67 -2.77
C PRO A 70 -19.33 8.71 -2.43
N THR A 71 -20.03 8.20 -3.44
CA THR A 71 -21.17 7.29 -3.27
C THR A 71 -20.99 5.91 -3.91
N LEU A 72 -19.99 5.74 -4.77
CA LEU A 72 -19.86 4.54 -5.63
C LEU A 72 -18.45 3.92 -5.57
N GLY A 73 -17.50 4.60 -4.95
CA GLY A 73 -16.13 4.10 -4.79
C GLY A 73 -16.08 2.91 -3.85
N TYR A 74 -15.06 2.08 -4.01
CA TYR A 74 -14.86 0.85 -3.25
C TYR A 74 -14.82 1.10 -1.74
N TYR A 75 -14.14 2.17 -1.29
CA TYR A 75 -14.04 2.53 0.13
C TYR A 75 -15.14 3.48 0.62
N SER A 76 -15.94 4.07 -0.27
CA SER A 76 -16.95 5.10 0.08
C SER A 76 -18.39 4.62 -0.05
N ARG A 77 -18.63 3.50 -0.72
CA ARG A 77 -19.96 2.96 -0.97
C ARG A 77 -20.68 2.52 0.30
N THR A 78 -21.93 2.95 0.42
CA THR A 78 -22.85 2.61 1.52
C THR A 78 -23.91 1.58 1.11
N ASP A 79 -24.02 1.29 -0.19
CA ASP A 79 -24.95 0.31 -0.78
C ASP A 79 -24.61 -1.15 -0.47
N ARG A 80 -23.45 -1.39 0.15
CA ARG A 80 -23.06 -2.62 0.85
C ARG A 80 -23.89 -2.84 2.14
N SER A 81 -25.21 -2.66 2.04
CA SER A 81 -26.26 -3.09 2.98
C SER A 81 -25.81 -3.26 4.43
N ASN A 82 -25.27 -2.25 5.10
CA ASN A 82 -25.01 -2.27 6.55
C ASN A 82 -24.29 -3.52 7.14
N LYS A 83 -23.63 -4.37 6.33
CA LYS A 83 -23.09 -5.68 6.76
C LYS A 83 -21.94 -6.25 5.91
N ALA A 84 -21.63 -5.71 4.72
CA ALA A 84 -20.49 -6.20 3.94
C ALA A 84 -19.29 -5.25 4.12
N ASP A 85 -18.61 -5.44 5.25
CA ASP A 85 -17.25 -4.98 5.48
C ASP A 85 -16.33 -5.40 4.31
N PRO A 86 -15.60 -4.49 3.62
CA PRO A 86 -14.65 -4.87 2.57
C PRO A 86 -13.52 -5.78 3.08
N PHE A 87 -13.28 -5.74 4.39
CA PHE A 87 -12.14 -6.37 5.04
C PHE A 87 -12.58 -7.63 5.82
N GLY A 88 -11.70 -8.61 5.90
CA GLY A 88 -11.88 -9.85 6.67
C GLY A 88 -12.39 -11.05 5.86
N LYS A 89 -12.66 -12.17 6.55
CA LYS A 89 -12.96 -13.49 5.92
C LYS A 89 -14.17 -13.53 4.96
N HIS A 90 -15.06 -12.54 5.05
CA HIS A 90 -16.24 -12.39 4.19
C HIS A 90 -16.17 -11.14 3.28
N GLY A 91 -15.07 -10.37 3.37
CA GLY A 91 -14.75 -9.24 2.49
C GLY A 91 -13.99 -9.67 1.24
N ASP A 92 -13.41 -8.71 0.52
CA ASP A 92 -12.62 -8.98 -0.68
C ASP A 92 -11.13 -9.29 -0.35
N PHE A 93 -10.67 -8.95 0.87
CA PHE A 93 -9.31 -9.23 1.37
C PHE A 93 -9.26 -9.57 2.86
N ILE A 94 -8.19 -10.27 3.22
CA ILE A 94 -7.70 -10.38 4.60
C ILE A 94 -6.37 -9.65 4.68
N THR A 95 -6.31 -8.54 5.42
CA THR A 95 -5.07 -7.78 5.65
C THR A 95 -4.27 -8.42 6.80
N SER A 96 -2.96 -8.19 6.89
CA SER A 96 -2.09 -8.81 7.91
C SER A 96 -2.60 -8.67 9.36
N PRO A 97 -3.13 -7.50 9.80
CA PRO A 97 -3.77 -7.36 11.12
C PRO A 97 -5.01 -8.23 11.31
N GLU A 98 -5.76 -8.52 10.23
CA GLU A 98 -6.96 -9.37 10.28
C GLU A 98 -6.63 -10.88 10.22
N ILE A 99 -5.41 -11.24 9.80
CA ILE A 99 -4.90 -12.61 9.81
C ILE A 99 -4.37 -12.98 11.20
N SER A 100 -3.64 -12.06 11.85
CA SER A 100 -2.94 -12.36 13.10
C SER A 100 -2.74 -11.13 13.98
N GLN A 101 -3.30 -11.21 15.19
CA GLN A 101 -3.05 -10.29 16.30
C GLN A 101 -1.54 -10.07 16.58
N VAL A 102 -0.72 -11.09 16.32
CA VAL A 102 0.74 -11.04 16.52
C VAL A 102 1.35 -9.93 15.68
N PHE A 103 0.82 -9.64 14.49
CA PHE A 103 1.37 -8.60 13.63
C PHE A 103 1.32 -7.21 14.29
N GLY A 104 0.17 -6.84 14.87
CA GLY A 104 0.04 -5.57 15.59
C GLY A 104 0.89 -5.50 16.86
N GLU A 105 1.05 -6.62 17.57
CA GLU A 105 1.95 -6.72 18.73
C GLU A 105 3.41 -6.48 18.34
N LEU A 106 3.86 -7.03 17.21
CA LEU A 106 5.21 -6.85 16.72
C LEU A 106 5.49 -5.41 16.31
N ILE A 107 4.55 -4.76 15.62
CA ILE A 107 4.67 -3.33 15.29
C ILE A 107 4.77 -2.49 16.57
N ALA A 108 3.96 -2.80 17.59
CA ALA A 108 4.00 -2.10 18.86
C ALA A 108 5.34 -2.26 19.59
N ILE A 109 5.89 -3.48 19.61
CA ILE A 109 7.21 -3.76 20.19
C ILE A 109 8.29 -2.99 19.43
N TRP A 110 8.22 -2.97 18.09
CA TRP A 110 9.14 -2.19 17.28
C TRP A 110 9.05 -0.69 17.62
N LEU A 111 7.85 -0.11 17.70
CA LEU A 111 7.64 1.28 18.08
C LEU A 111 8.22 1.62 19.46
N ILE A 112 7.97 0.75 20.45
CA ILE A 112 8.52 0.91 21.80
C ILE A 112 10.05 0.84 21.78
N SER A 113 10.64 -0.07 21.00
CA SER A 113 12.10 -0.17 20.89
C SER A 113 12.72 1.12 20.34
N ARG A 114 12.09 1.76 19.35
CA ARG A 114 12.55 3.03 18.78
C ARG A 114 12.38 4.18 19.77
N TRP A 115 11.26 4.22 20.49
CA TRP A 115 11.00 5.18 21.57
C TRP A 115 11.98 5.03 22.75
N GLN A 116 12.35 3.80 23.12
CA GLN A 116 13.35 3.55 24.15
C GLN A 116 14.75 3.99 23.72
N ALA A 117 15.11 3.74 22.46
CA ALA A 117 16.43 4.10 21.92
C ALA A 117 16.71 5.61 21.95
N VAL A 118 15.67 6.46 22.00
CA VAL A 118 15.78 7.92 22.07
C VAL A 118 15.58 8.49 23.48
N GLY A 119 15.66 7.65 24.51
CA GLY A 119 15.61 8.10 25.91
C GLY A 119 14.22 8.18 26.52
N CYS A 120 13.25 7.44 25.98
CA CYS A 120 11.91 7.29 26.55
C CYS A 120 11.13 8.62 26.77
N PRO A 121 10.92 9.46 25.73
CA PRO A 121 10.14 10.70 25.86
C PRO A 121 8.79 10.50 26.57
N GLU A 122 8.45 11.42 27.50
CA GLU A 122 7.21 11.33 28.29
C GLU A 122 5.95 11.57 27.48
N ARG A 123 6.07 12.27 26.33
CA ARG A 123 4.96 12.61 25.44
C ARG A 123 5.21 12.03 24.05
N ALA A 124 4.20 11.38 23.51
CA ALA A 124 4.26 10.76 22.19
C ALA A 124 2.96 10.96 21.41
N ARG A 125 3.00 10.75 20.11
CA ARG A 125 1.80 10.63 19.28
C ARG A 125 2.00 9.54 18.26
N ILE A 126 0.94 8.83 17.93
CA ILE A 126 0.92 7.82 16.88
C ILE A 126 -0.04 8.23 15.78
N ILE A 127 0.45 8.24 14.55
CA ILE A 127 -0.29 8.62 13.35
C ILE A 127 -0.43 7.37 12.49
N GLU A 128 -1.65 6.96 12.16
CA GLU A 128 -1.89 5.85 11.24
C GLU A 128 -2.61 6.34 9.97
N LEU A 129 -2.01 6.03 8.81
CA LEU A 129 -2.54 6.34 7.50
C LEU A 129 -3.45 5.21 7.02
N GLY A 130 -4.73 5.53 6.74
CA GLY A 130 -5.71 4.54 6.31
C GLY A 130 -5.86 3.37 7.27
N PRO A 131 -6.27 3.59 8.53
CA PRO A 131 -6.28 2.58 9.59
C PRO A 131 -7.28 1.42 9.39
N GLY A 132 -8.03 1.41 8.28
CA GLY A 132 -9.09 0.45 8.04
C GLY A 132 -10.05 0.41 9.22
N ARG A 133 -10.30 -0.78 9.78
CA ARG A 133 -11.22 -0.98 10.93
C ARG A 133 -10.63 -0.54 12.28
N GLY A 134 -9.41 0.02 12.30
CA GLY A 134 -8.67 0.34 13.52
C GLY A 134 -8.12 -0.89 14.25
N THR A 135 -8.13 -2.07 13.61
CA THR A 135 -7.67 -3.33 14.22
C THR A 135 -6.18 -3.26 14.58
N LEU A 136 -5.34 -2.73 13.68
CA LEU A 136 -3.91 -2.56 13.93
C LEU A 136 -3.65 -1.62 15.12
N MET A 137 -4.28 -0.43 15.15
CA MET A 137 -4.15 0.48 16.29
C MET A 137 -4.62 -0.15 17.60
N ALA A 138 -5.73 -0.89 17.59
CA ALA A 138 -6.24 -1.53 18.80
C ALA A 138 -5.25 -2.56 19.36
N ASP A 139 -4.60 -3.33 18.48
CA ASP A 139 -3.53 -4.26 18.87
C ASP A 139 -2.29 -3.54 19.41
N ILE A 140 -1.92 -2.42 18.80
CA ILE A 140 -0.81 -1.58 19.26
C ILE A 140 -1.10 -1.02 20.66
N VAL A 141 -2.27 -0.41 20.85
CA VAL A 141 -2.69 0.17 22.13
C VAL A 141 -2.74 -0.88 23.24
N ARG A 142 -3.29 -2.07 22.94
CA ARG A 142 -3.32 -3.20 23.88
C ARG A 142 -1.90 -3.62 24.30
N THR A 143 -0.97 -3.62 23.36
CA THR A 143 0.45 -3.96 23.63
C THR A 143 1.15 -2.88 24.42
N PHE A 144 0.97 -1.60 24.06
CA PHE A 144 1.49 -0.44 24.81
C PHE A 144 1.08 -0.50 26.28
N LYS A 145 -0.19 -0.81 26.56
CA LYS A 145 -0.73 -0.94 27.92
C LYS A 145 -0.21 -2.15 28.70
N SER A 146 0.28 -3.18 28.01
CA SER A 146 0.86 -4.36 28.64
C SER A 146 2.33 -4.15 29.07
N ILE A 147 3.00 -3.16 28.48
CA ILE A 147 4.44 -2.92 28.69
C ILE A 147 4.62 -1.80 29.71
N LYS A 148 5.09 -2.18 30.90
CA LYS A 148 5.30 -1.25 32.03
C LYS A 148 6.08 0.01 31.70
N ALA A 149 7.06 -0.08 30.79
CA ALA A 149 7.86 1.06 30.37
C ALA A 149 7.02 2.16 29.69
N PHE A 150 5.90 1.81 29.06
CA PHE A 150 5.05 2.73 28.31
C PHE A 150 3.81 3.20 29.11
N ASN A 151 3.58 2.67 30.32
CA ASN A 151 2.36 2.92 31.10
C ASN A 151 2.11 4.40 31.46
N ASN A 152 3.17 5.20 31.59
CA ASN A 152 3.09 6.60 32.02
C ASN A 152 3.32 7.59 30.88
N VAL A 153 3.35 7.12 29.64
CA VAL A 153 3.53 7.99 28.48
C VAL A 153 2.21 8.68 28.18
N ASP A 154 2.23 10.01 28.09
CA ASP A 154 1.10 10.79 27.58
C ASP A 154 1.10 10.69 26.05
N PHE A 155 0.26 9.80 25.49
CA PHE A 155 0.15 9.63 24.05
C PHE A 155 -1.23 9.93 23.47
N SER A 156 -1.23 10.48 22.26
CA SER A 156 -2.41 10.69 21.41
C SER A 156 -2.38 9.84 20.15
N ILE A 157 -3.55 9.59 19.57
CA ILE A 157 -3.74 8.85 18.33
C ILE A 157 -4.32 9.79 17.27
N HIS A 158 -3.73 9.78 16.08
CA HIS A 158 -4.18 10.55 14.93
C HIS A 158 -4.42 9.62 13.75
N PHE A 159 -5.66 9.53 13.30
CA PHE A 159 -6.02 8.76 12.12
C PHE A 159 -6.16 9.66 10.91
N ILE A 160 -5.55 9.26 9.79
CA ILE A 160 -5.81 9.85 8.48
C ILE A 160 -6.83 8.96 7.76
N GLU A 161 -8.09 9.36 7.81
CA GLU A 161 -9.24 8.60 7.32
C GLU A 161 -10.33 9.57 6.91
N ASN A 162 -10.84 9.49 5.68
CA ASN A 162 -11.85 10.41 5.17
C ASN A 162 -13.27 9.81 5.14
N SER A 163 -13.43 8.52 5.45
CA SER A 163 -14.71 7.82 5.47
C SER A 163 -15.38 7.90 6.84
N PRO A 164 -16.51 8.62 7.00
CA PRO A 164 -17.20 8.71 8.29
C PRO A 164 -17.59 7.35 8.87
N PHE A 165 -17.99 6.41 8.00
CA PHE A 165 -18.31 5.04 8.39
C PHE A 165 -17.12 4.32 9.02
N MET A 166 -15.91 4.48 8.47
CA MET A 166 -14.71 3.86 9.02
C MET A 166 -14.30 4.54 10.34
N ARG A 167 -14.47 5.86 10.46
CA ARG A 167 -14.24 6.58 11.71
C ARG A 167 -15.11 6.05 12.85
N ASP A 168 -16.40 5.82 12.60
CA ASP A 168 -17.33 5.23 13.58
C ASP A 168 -16.87 3.84 14.02
N LEU A 169 -16.41 2.99 13.10
CA LEU A 169 -15.88 1.65 13.41
C LEU A 169 -14.60 1.73 14.24
N GLN A 170 -13.70 2.65 13.92
CA GLN A 170 -12.44 2.87 14.64
C GLN A 170 -12.69 3.38 16.06
N GLU A 171 -13.63 4.33 16.23
CA GLU A 171 -14.04 4.83 17.54
C GLU A 171 -14.62 3.71 18.40
N GLN A 172 -15.53 2.90 17.84
CA GLN A 172 -16.08 1.73 18.53
C GLN A 172 -14.99 0.74 18.92
N LYS A 173 -14.02 0.49 18.02
CA LYS A 173 -12.90 -0.43 18.27
C LYS A 173 -12.02 0.03 19.44
N LEU A 174 -11.79 1.33 19.57
CA LEU A 174 -10.95 1.92 20.61
C LEU A 174 -11.70 2.26 21.91
N SER A 175 -13.04 2.26 21.90
CA SER A 175 -13.88 2.53 23.07
C SER A 175 -13.57 1.73 24.35
N PRO A 176 -13.01 0.49 24.32
CA PRO A 176 -12.60 -0.19 25.54
C PRO A 176 -11.43 0.47 26.30
N PHE A 177 -10.71 1.41 25.67
CA PHE A 177 -9.55 2.10 26.24
C PHE A 177 -9.93 3.49 26.77
N ASN A 178 -10.58 3.53 27.94
CA ASN A 178 -11.16 4.76 28.53
C ASN A 178 -10.19 5.95 28.68
N ASP A 179 -8.90 5.71 28.89
CA ASP A 179 -7.88 6.75 29.03
C ASP A 179 -7.46 7.40 27.69
N LEU A 180 -7.94 6.85 26.56
CA LEU A 180 -7.83 7.47 25.24
C LEU A 180 -9.00 8.41 24.93
N ASN A 181 -10.01 8.53 25.80
CA ASN A 181 -11.13 9.44 25.58
C ASN A 181 -10.62 10.89 25.44
N GLY A 182 -10.94 11.51 24.30
CA GLY A 182 -10.45 12.86 23.95
C GLY A 182 -9.00 12.92 23.45
N LYS A 183 -8.33 11.78 23.28
CA LYS A 183 -6.96 11.69 22.74
C LYS A 183 -6.87 11.05 21.35
N VAL A 184 -8.01 10.68 20.76
CA VAL A 184 -8.10 10.17 19.40
C VAL A 184 -8.65 11.28 18.50
N CYS A 185 -7.95 11.56 17.41
CA CYS A 185 -8.30 12.59 16.44
C CYS A 185 -8.33 11.98 15.03
N TRP A 186 -9.23 12.49 14.20
CA TRP A 186 -9.32 12.12 12.79
C TRP A 186 -9.09 13.35 11.91
N SER A 187 -8.29 13.17 10.87
CA SER A 187 -8.03 14.16 9.84
C SER A 187 -8.36 13.57 8.47
N ASP A 188 -8.83 14.41 7.55
CA ASP A 188 -9.09 13.98 6.18
C ASP A 188 -7.76 13.76 5.42
N ARG A 189 -6.73 14.50 5.83
CA ARG A 189 -5.43 14.50 5.17
C ARG A 189 -4.28 14.64 6.16
N ILE A 190 -3.13 14.10 5.80
CA ILE A 190 -1.91 14.12 6.64
C ILE A 190 -1.41 15.55 6.94
N GLU A 191 -1.67 16.51 6.06
CA GLU A 191 -1.24 17.91 6.27
C GLU A 191 -1.93 18.58 7.46
N GLU A 192 -3.12 18.10 7.84
CA GLU A 192 -3.93 18.67 8.93
C GLU A 192 -3.39 18.30 10.31
N VAL A 193 -2.59 17.22 10.42
CA VAL A 193 -2.04 16.78 11.72
C VAL A 193 -0.94 17.72 12.22
N GLY A 194 -0.22 18.36 11.30
CA GLY A 194 0.83 19.33 11.62
C GLY A 194 2.03 18.73 12.37
N LYS A 195 3.13 19.49 12.39
CA LYS A 195 4.32 19.18 13.19
C LYS A 195 4.09 19.63 14.65
N VAL A 196 4.53 18.81 15.60
CA VAL A 196 4.46 19.09 17.04
C VAL A 196 5.85 18.84 17.62
N ASP A 197 6.46 19.87 18.20
CA ASP A 197 7.88 19.84 18.61
C ASP A 197 8.12 19.12 19.93
N ASP A 198 7.13 19.06 20.82
CA ASP A 198 7.23 18.52 22.18
C ASP A 198 6.70 17.08 22.31
N GLN A 199 6.50 16.37 21.20
CA GLN A 199 5.99 15.00 21.18
C GLN A 199 6.79 14.10 20.23
N TRP A 200 7.21 12.94 20.73
CA TRP A 200 7.79 11.90 19.88
C TRP A 200 6.76 11.40 18.87
N THR A 201 7.04 11.54 17.58
CA THR A 201 6.07 11.19 16.53
C THR A 201 6.32 9.79 15.99
N MET A 202 5.32 8.92 16.08
CA MET A 202 5.27 7.60 15.45
C MET A 202 4.33 7.67 14.25
N VAL A 203 4.76 7.20 13.08
CA VAL A 203 3.89 7.13 11.89
C VAL A 203 3.82 5.69 11.39
N ILE A 204 2.63 5.21 11.06
CA ILE A 204 2.40 3.92 10.39
C ILE A 204 1.61 4.15 9.11
N GLY A 205 2.02 3.52 8.01
CA GLY A 205 1.17 3.26 6.86
C GLY A 205 1.23 1.78 6.51
N HIS A 206 0.13 1.06 6.65
CA HIS A 206 0.04 -0.37 6.35
C HIS A 206 -0.97 -0.61 5.23
N GLU A 207 -0.52 -1.12 4.08
CA GLU A 207 -1.35 -1.32 2.87
C GLU A 207 -2.14 -0.03 2.53
N PHE A 208 -1.43 1.09 2.54
CA PHE A 208 -2.00 2.42 2.31
C PHE A 208 -1.52 3.01 0.98
N PHE A 209 -0.25 2.78 0.64
CA PHE A 209 0.39 3.36 -0.54
C PHE A 209 0.04 2.60 -1.83
N ASP A 210 -0.27 1.30 -1.77
CA ASP A 210 -0.69 0.54 -2.96
C ASP A 210 -2.05 0.98 -3.52
N ALA A 211 -2.93 1.52 -2.68
CA ALA A 211 -4.21 2.10 -3.06
C ALA A 211 -4.07 3.54 -3.61
N LEU A 212 -2.87 4.16 -3.57
CA LEU A 212 -2.69 5.52 -4.06
C LEU A 212 -2.66 5.60 -5.59
N PRO A 213 -3.24 6.64 -6.21
CA PRO A 213 -3.27 6.79 -7.65
C PRO A 213 -1.89 6.72 -8.31
N VAL A 214 -1.76 5.91 -9.36
CA VAL A 214 -0.50 5.72 -10.12
C VAL A 214 -0.67 6.14 -11.57
N HIS A 215 0.29 6.91 -12.09
CA HIS A 215 0.45 7.13 -13.52
C HIS A 215 1.24 5.98 -14.13
N ILE A 216 0.80 5.51 -15.30
CA ILE A 216 1.51 4.50 -16.08
C ILE A 216 2.00 5.16 -17.37
N PHE A 217 3.28 5.07 -17.68
CA PHE A 217 3.88 5.60 -18.89
C PHE A 217 4.53 4.49 -19.71
N GLN A 218 4.52 4.62 -21.03
CA GLN A 218 5.21 3.71 -21.95
C GLN A 218 6.16 4.49 -22.85
N LYS A 219 7.41 4.05 -22.97
CA LYS A 219 8.39 4.61 -23.91
C LYS A 219 8.03 4.19 -25.33
N THR A 220 7.75 5.16 -26.19
CA THR A 220 7.57 4.96 -27.63
C THR A 220 8.78 5.50 -28.40
N PRO A 221 8.93 5.23 -29.71
CA PRO A 221 9.96 5.87 -30.54
C PRO A 221 9.90 7.41 -30.51
N MET A 222 8.73 7.99 -30.22
CA MET A 222 8.52 9.44 -30.12
C MET A 222 8.56 9.97 -28.67
N GLY A 223 9.19 9.22 -27.76
CA GLY A 223 9.27 9.52 -26.33
C GLY A 223 8.17 8.87 -25.50
N PHE A 224 8.08 9.20 -24.22
CA PHE A 224 7.06 8.65 -23.33
C PHE A 224 5.65 9.12 -23.72
N ARG A 225 4.69 8.21 -23.57
CA ARG A 225 3.26 8.46 -23.64
C ARG A 225 2.62 7.91 -22.37
N GLU A 226 1.59 8.60 -21.89
CA GLU A 226 0.81 8.13 -20.76
C GLU A 226 -0.16 7.03 -21.23
N VAL A 227 -0.29 5.98 -20.43
CA VAL A 227 -1.34 4.98 -20.58
C VAL A 227 -2.60 5.56 -19.94
N MET A 228 -3.66 5.57 -20.73
CA MET A 228 -4.98 6.12 -20.44
C MET A 228 -6.01 4.98 -20.49
N ILE A 229 -7.20 5.26 -19.99
CA ILE A 229 -8.37 4.37 -20.05
C ILE A 229 -9.40 5.01 -20.97
N ASP A 230 -9.79 4.25 -21.97
CA ASP A 230 -10.68 4.66 -23.05
C ASP A 230 -11.81 3.63 -23.21
N ILE A 231 -12.85 4.01 -23.92
CA ILE A 231 -13.93 3.11 -24.31
C ILE A 231 -13.38 2.05 -25.28
N ASN A 232 -13.78 0.81 -25.05
CA ASN A 232 -13.55 -0.26 -26.00
C ASN A 232 -14.57 -0.15 -27.15
N ASN A 233 -14.14 0.41 -28.28
CA ASN A 233 -15.01 0.58 -29.44
C ASN A 233 -15.43 -0.74 -30.10
N ALA A 234 -14.75 -1.86 -29.82
CA ALA A 234 -15.17 -3.18 -30.26
C ALA A 234 -16.41 -3.69 -29.50
N ASP A 235 -16.73 -3.08 -28.35
CA ASP A 235 -17.94 -3.35 -27.61
C ASP A 235 -19.16 -2.68 -28.28
N MET A 236 -20.07 -3.54 -28.75
CA MET A 236 -21.30 -3.17 -29.43
C MET A 236 -22.46 -2.91 -28.47
N SER A 237 -22.25 -3.00 -27.14
CA SER A 237 -23.28 -2.67 -26.17
C SER A 237 -23.78 -1.23 -26.37
N PRO A 238 -25.11 -1.02 -26.45
CA PRO A 238 -25.68 0.32 -26.65
C PRO A 238 -25.50 1.21 -25.42
N THR A 239 -25.27 0.62 -24.25
CA THR A 239 -25.03 1.29 -22.97
C THR A 239 -23.93 0.56 -22.21
N ASN A 240 -23.17 1.26 -21.36
CA ASN A 240 -22.14 0.64 -20.50
C ASN A 240 -21.08 -0.15 -21.28
N LYS A 241 -20.47 0.48 -22.29
CA LYS A 241 -19.35 -0.11 -23.01
C LYS A 241 -18.20 -0.44 -22.05
N SER A 242 -17.56 -1.57 -22.28
CA SER A 242 -16.31 -1.97 -21.63
C SER A 242 -15.20 -0.97 -21.91
N LEU A 243 -14.17 -1.00 -21.07
CA LEU A 243 -13.03 -0.10 -21.12
C LEU A 243 -11.78 -0.85 -21.59
N ARG A 244 -10.77 -0.09 -22.04
CA ARG A 244 -9.48 -0.60 -22.45
C ARG A 244 -8.36 0.37 -22.09
N PHE A 245 -7.14 -0.14 -21.97
CA PHE A 245 -5.96 0.71 -21.95
C PHE A 245 -5.64 1.24 -23.35
N ALA A 246 -5.27 2.51 -23.45
CA ALA A 246 -4.86 3.19 -24.67
C ALA A 246 -3.66 4.11 -24.39
N LEU A 247 -2.81 4.38 -25.38
CA LEU A 247 -1.76 5.38 -25.24
C LEU A 247 -2.31 6.77 -25.59
N ALA A 248 -1.93 7.78 -24.80
CA ALA A 248 -2.17 9.17 -25.16
C ALA A 248 -1.54 9.48 -26.54
N PRO A 249 -2.23 10.21 -27.43
CA PRO A 249 -1.73 10.49 -28.78
C PRO A 249 -0.46 11.37 -28.77
N GLY A 250 -0.28 12.17 -27.71
CA GLY A 250 0.88 13.03 -27.50
C GLY A 250 1.34 13.03 -26.03
N PRO A 251 2.44 13.73 -25.71
CA PRO A 251 2.89 13.90 -24.34
C PRO A 251 1.84 14.67 -23.51
N THR A 252 1.37 14.07 -22.43
CA THR A 252 0.54 14.71 -21.41
C THR A 252 1.38 15.58 -20.47
N LEU A 253 0.75 16.46 -19.69
CA LEU A 253 1.45 17.24 -18.67
C LEU A 253 2.20 16.33 -17.68
N ALA A 254 1.55 15.26 -17.22
CA ALA A 254 2.16 14.28 -16.32
C ALA A 254 3.40 13.62 -16.94
N SER A 255 3.33 13.23 -18.22
CA SER A 255 4.50 12.64 -18.91
C SER A 255 5.67 13.62 -19.07
N LYS A 256 5.42 14.93 -19.10
CA LYS A 256 6.46 15.96 -19.16
C LYS A 256 7.07 16.27 -17.80
N MET A 257 6.28 16.19 -16.72
CA MET A 257 6.71 16.57 -15.38
C MET A 257 7.30 15.40 -14.57
N LEU A 258 6.81 14.19 -14.77
CA LEU A 258 7.14 13.04 -13.92
C LEU A 258 8.26 12.15 -14.47
N ILE A 259 8.54 12.27 -15.78
CA ILE A 259 9.60 11.54 -16.46
C ILE A 259 10.90 12.36 -16.38
N SER A 260 11.86 11.86 -15.60
CA SER A 260 13.21 12.44 -15.51
C SER A 260 14.12 12.03 -16.67
N ASP A 261 15.27 12.69 -16.80
CA ASP A 261 16.31 12.38 -17.79
C ASP A 261 16.85 10.95 -17.68
N GLU A 262 16.86 10.38 -16.47
CA GLU A 262 17.25 8.99 -16.25
C GLU A 262 16.25 8.03 -16.92
N HIS A 263 14.95 8.27 -16.73
CA HIS A 263 13.90 7.49 -17.38
C HIS A 263 13.98 7.61 -18.90
N GLN A 264 14.43 8.74 -19.44
CA GLN A 264 14.58 8.91 -20.89
C GLN A 264 15.54 7.91 -21.53
N LYS A 265 16.48 7.35 -20.75
CA LYS A 265 17.47 6.35 -21.19
C LYS A 265 16.89 4.94 -21.34
N LEU A 266 15.67 4.70 -20.87
CA LEU A 266 15.01 3.41 -20.97
C LEU A 266 14.68 3.06 -22.43
N PRO A 267 14.73 1.76 -22.79
CA PRO A 267 14.46 1.31 -24.15
C PRO A 267 13.01 1.55 -24.55
N VAL A 268 12.77 1.66 -25.86
CA VAL A 268 11.40 1.67 -26.42
C VAL A 268 10.67 0.41 -25.98
N GLY A 269 9.41 0.56 -25.56
CA GLY A 269 8.60 -0.51 -24.97
C GLY A 269 8.63 -0.54 -23.44
N ALA A 270 9.62 0.10 -22.80
CA ALA A 270 9.68 0.17 -21.34
C ALA A 270 8.42 0.85 -20.77
N LYS A 271 7.91 0.30 -19.67
CA LYS A 271 6.80 0.89 -18.91
C LYS A 271 7.28 1.37 -17.54
N LEU A 272 6.63 2.41 -17.04
CA LEU A 272 6.94 3.03 -15.76
C LEU A 272 5.67 3.37 -15.02
N GLU A 273 5.62 2.95 -13.76
CA GLU A 273 4.59 3.33 -12.81
C GLU A 273 5.16 4.38 -11.84
N ILE A 274 4.44 5.50 -11.69
CA ILE A 274 4.86 6.65 -10.86
C ILE A 274 3.65 7.17 -10.10
N SER A 275 3.72 7.24 -8.77
CA SER A 275 2.67 7.83 -7.92
C SER A 275 3.18 9.13 -7.25
N PRO A 276 2.84 10.31 -7.80
CA PRO A 276 3.19 11.58 -7.19
C PRO A 276 2.57 11.78 -5.80
N SER A 277 1.37 11.21 -5.58
CA SER A 277 0.71 11.25 -4.27
C SER A 277 1.47 10.45 -3.22
N ALA A 278 2.00 9.28 -3.58
CA ALA A 278 2.84 8.49 -2.68
C ALA A 278 4.11 9.28 -2.28
N ASP A 279 4.79 9.87 -3.26
CA ASP A 279 5.99 10.69 -3.01
C ASP A 279 5.67 11.92 -2.13
N GLN A 280 4.54 12.59 -2.38
CA GLN A 280 4.10 13.73 -1.57
C GLN A 280 3.83 13.33 -0.12
N ILE A 281 3.08 12.25 0.10
CA ILE A 281 2.76 11.77 1.45
C ILE A 281 4.04 11.32 2.16
N ALA A 282 4.95 10.62 1.48
CA ALA A 282 6.25 10.25 2.05
C ALA A 282 7.08 11.48 2.46
N GLY A 283 7.04 12.55 1.67
CA GLY A 283 7.64 13.83 2.02
C GLY A 283 7.01 14.47 3.27
N GLN A 284 5.68 14.39 3.40
CA GLN A 284 4.95 14.91 4.56
C GLN A 284 5.22 14.10 5.83
N ILE A 285 5.29 12.77 5.72
CA ILE A 285 5.76 11.90 6.80
C ILE A 285 7.14 12.36 7.25
N SER A 286 8.07 12.56 6.31
CA SER A 286 9.43 13.01 6.64
C SER A 286 9.43 14.33 7.44
N GLN A 287 8.58 15.29 7.07
CA GLN A 287 8.42 16.55 7.81
C GLN A 287 7.86 16.33 9.23
N LEU A 288 6.91 15.41 9.42
CA LEU A 288 6.36 15.08 10.72
C LEU A 288 7.41 14.44 11.65
N LEU A 289 8.36 13.68 11.10
CA LEU A 289 9.44 13.01 11.83
C LEU A 289 10.64 13.94 12.13
N GLU A 290 10.67 15.14 11.56
CA GLU A 290 11.70 16.17 11.79
C GLU A 290 11.32 17.13 12.92
N SER A 291 10.49 16.71 13.88
CA SER A 291 10.23 17.46 15.11
C SER A 291 11.45 17.50 16.03
N ASP A 292 11.47 18.46 16.96
CA ASP A 292 12.56 18.60 17.95
C ASP A 292 12.62 17.38 18.88
N ALA A 293 11.47 16.87 19.30
CA ALA A 293 11.37 15.59 20.00
C ALA A 293 11.78 14.40 19.10
N GLY A 294 11.68 14.54 17.77
CA GLY A 294 11.99 13.53 16.77
C GLY A 294 10.82 12.57 16.48
N GLY A 295 11.10 11.55 15.66
CA GLY A 295 10.11 10.53 15.36
C GLY A 295 10.65 9.31 14.62
N THR A 296 9.79 8.30 14.50
CA THR A 296 10.00 7.11 13.67
C THR A 296 8.77 6.85 12.80
N GLY A 297 9.00 6.32 11.59
CA GLY A 297 7.93 5.95 10.66
C GLY A 297 8.12 4.53 10.15
N LEU A 298 7.03 3.78 10.01
CA LEU A 298 6.99 2.45 9.42
C LEU A 298 5.97 2.42 8.30
N ILE A 299 6.42 2.10 7.09
CA ILE A 299 5.54 1.88 5.93
C ILE A 299 5.67 0.41 5.54
N VAL A 300 4.54 -0.29 5.53
CA VAL A 300 4.45 -1.70 5.18
C VAL A 300 3.52 -1.81 3.98
N ASP A 301 4.10 -2.11 2.82
CA ASP A 301 3.35 -2.13 1.56
C ASP A 301 4.04 -3.01 0.51
N TYR A 302 3.28 -3.44 -0.50
CA TYR A 302 3.79 -4.20 -1.63
C TYR A 302 4.62 -3.30 -2.54
N GLY A 303 5.93 -3.52 -2.58
CA GLY A 303 6.82 -2.64 -3.32
C GLY A 303 8.26 -3.11 -3.31
N ALA A 304 9.11 -2.34 -3.99
CA ALA A 304 10.54 -2.60 -4.09
C ALA A 304 11.29 -1.33 -4.56
N ASP A 305 12.61 -1.31 -4.35
CA ASP A 305 13.48 -0.22 -4.81
C ASP A 305 13.84 -0.33 -6.30
N HIS A 306 12.87 -0.69 -7.15
CA HIS A 306 13.02 -0.74 -8.61
C HIS A 306 11.73 -0.30 -9.30
N HIS A 307 11.84 0.03 -10.59
CA HIS A 307 10.67 0.47 -11.36
C HIS A 307 9.75 -0.69 -11.70
N PHE A 308 8.46 -0.49 -11.49
CA PHE A 308 7.42 -1.42 -11.90
C PHE A 308 6.86 -1.07 -13.29
N ALA A 309 6.48 -2.11 -14.02
CA ALA A 309 5.94 -2.02 -15.37
C ALA A 309 4.49 -2.55 -15.48
N HIS A 310 4.09 -3.42 -14.55
CA HIS A 310 2.85 -4.21 -14.62
C HIS A 310 2.37 -4.61 -13.21
N SER A 311 2.17 -3.65 -12.31
CA SER A 311 1.72 -3.97 -10.94
C SER A 311 0.25 -3.65 -10.68
N LEU A 312 -0.38 -2.82 -11.53
CA LEU A 312 -1.79 -2.48 -11.42
C LEU A 312 -2.66 -3.73 -11.54
N ARG A 313 -3.44 -4.01 -10.49
CA ARG A 313 -4.27 -5.21 -10.39
C ARG A 313 -5.59 -4.90 -9.72
N GLY A 314 -6.62 -5.65 -10.09
CA GLY A 314 -7.93 -5.60 -9.46
C GLY A 314 -8.14 -6.83 -8.59
N PHE A 315 -8.75 -6.67 -7.43
CA PHE A 315 -9.19 -7.78 -6.58
C PHE A 315 -10.69 -7.70 -6.32
N TYR A 316 -11.33 -8.86 -6.37
CA TYR A 316 -12.75 -9.03 -6.08
C TYR A 316 -12.97 -10.42 -5.52
N GLN A 317 -13.59 -10.53 -4.34
CA GLN A 317 -13.90 -11.79 -3.66
C GLN A 317 -12.68 -12.74 -3.57
N HIS A 318 -11.53 -12.20 -3.14
CA HIS A 318 -10.25 -12.91 -3.03
C HIS A 318 -9.67 -13.45 -4.36
N GLN A 319 -10.12 -12.93 -5.51
CA GLN A 319 -9.58 -13.29 -6.82
C GLN A 319 -9.01 -12.08 -7.53
N ILE A 320 -7.89 -12.29 -8.24
CA ILE A 320 -7.36 -11.30 -9.17
C ILE A 320 -8.30 -11.23 -10.37
N VAL A 321 -8.77 -10.02 -10.67
CA VAL A 321 -9.63 -9.71 -11.80
C VAL A 321 -9.01 -8.61 -12.64
N ASP A 322 -9.50 -8.46 -13.87
CA ASP A 322 -9.14 -7.30 -14.70
C ASP A 322 -9.48 -5.99 -13.95
N PRO A 323 -8.50 -5.08 -13.73
CA PRO A 323 -8.72 -3.83 -13.01
C PRO A 323 -9.76 -2.91 -13.67
N LEU A 324 -10.16 -3.14 -14.93
CA LEU A 324 -11.17 -2.36 -15.65
C LEU A 324 -12.58 -2.98 -15.60
N SER A 325 -12.73 -4.20 -15.08
CA SER A 325 -13.96 -4.99 -15.24
C SER A 325 -15.16 -4.50 -14.43
N ARG A 326 -14.96 -4.11 -13.16
CA ARG A 326 -16.04 -3.78 -12.23
C ARG A 326 -15.73 -2.49 -11.45
N PRO A 327 -15.75 -1.32 -12.10
CA PRO A 327 -15.43 -0.05 -11.45
C PRO A 327 -16.18 0.13 -10.13
N GLY A 328 -15.45 0.48 -9.08
CA GLY A 328 -16.01 0.63 -7.73
C GLY A 328 -16.16 -0.67 -6.95
N LEU A 329 -16.46 -1.80 -7.59
CA LEU A 329 -16.63 -3.09 -6.90
C LEU A 329 -15.33 -3.84 -6.68
N THR A 330 -14.31 -3.49 -7.46
CA THR A 330 -12.98 -4.08 -7.41
C THR A 330 -12.06 -3.11 -6.69
N ASP A 331 -11.26 -3.64 -5.77
CA ASP A 331 -10.16 -2.90 -5.17
C ASP A 331 -8.98 -2.90 -6.15
N ILE A 332 -8.42 -1.73 -6.37
CA ILE A 332 -7.41 -1.49 -7.39
C ILE A 332 -6.14 -1.08 -6.68
N THR A 333 -5.12 -1.92 -6.80
CA THR A 333 -3.83 -1.68 -6.16
C THR A 333 -2.71 -1.64 -7.19
N ALA A 334 -1.62 -0.98 -6.85
CA ALA A 334 -0.38 -0.97 -7.61
C ALA A 334 0.80 -1.05 -6.64
N ASN A 335 1.90 -1.71 -7.03
CA ASN A 335 3.10 -1.73 -6.23
C ASN A 335 3.68 -0.33 -6.06
N CYS A 336 4.13 -0.04 -4.86
CA CYS A 336 4.69 1.26 -4.52
C CYS A 336 6.21 1.28 -4.69
N LYS A 337 6.71 2.27 -5.45
CA LYS A 337 8.11 2.73 -5.38
C LYS A 337 8.10 4.14 -4.79
N LEU A 338 8.54 4.27 -3.55
CA LEU A 338 8.73 5.58 -2.91
C LEU A 338 10.03 6.20 -3.40
N ARG A 339 9.95 7.38 -4.02
CA ARG A 339 11.14 8.16 -4.42
C ARG A 339 11.63 9.01 -3.26
N THR A 340 11.80 8.41 -2.09
CA THR A 340 12.46 9.11 -1.00
C THR A 340 13.96 9.06 -1.26
N LYS A 341 14.62 10.22 -1.32
CA LYS A 341 16.07 10.23 -1.10
C LYS A 341 16.28 9.53 0.24
N ARG A 342 17.11 8.47 0.30
CA ARG A 342 17.62 7.97 1.59
C ARG A 342 17.99 9.21 2.40
N LEU A 343 17.32 9.43 3.53
CA LEU A 343 17.64 10.50 4.48
C LEU A 343 18.94 10.12 5.20
N ASN A 344 20.01 9.88 4.44
CA ASN A 344 21.36 9.78 4.93
C ASN A 344 21.92 11.20 4.93
N GLN A 345 21.63 11.96 5.99
CA GLN A 345 22.54 12.97 6.54
C GLN A 345 21.95 13.61 7.81
N SER A 346 22.48 13.20 8.95
CA SER A 346 23.16 14.17 9.82
C SER A 346 24.46 13.56 10.30
N SER A 347 25.51 14.35 10.13
CA SER A 347 26.89 14.10 10.52
C SER A 347 27.02 13.99 12.04
N SER A 348 27.10 12.77 12.56
CA SER A 348 27.86 12.46 13.77
C SER A 348 28.28 10.99 13.74
N SER A 349 29.52 10.77 14.15
CA SER A 349 30.27 9.51 14.08
C SER A 349 29.79 8.49 15.12
N THR A 350 28.59 7.95 14.94
CA THR A 350 28.14 6.71 15.58
C THR A 350 27.26 5.95 14.59
N GLU A 351 27.82 4.88 14.01
CA GLU A 351 27.07 3.84 13.31
C GLU A 351 26.11 3.16 14.31
N ASP A 352 24.91 3.69 14.55
CA ASP A 352 23.72 2.86 14.86
C ASP A 352 22.36 3.59 14.98
N SER A 353 22.27 4.89 15.26
CA SER A 353 21.04 5.43 15.89
C SER A 353 20.04 6.21 15.02
N SER A 354 20.27 6.38 13.72
CA SER A 354 19.35 7.18 12.87
C SER A 354 19.15 6.64 11.45
N GLN A 355 19.04 5.31 11.29
CA GLN A 355 18.53 4.75 10.05
C GLN A 355 17.03 5.08 9.91
N ARG A 356 16.72 6.20 9.24
CA ARG A 356 15.40 6.48 8.67
C ARG A 356 15.24 5.62 7.41
N LEU A 357 15.00 4.32 7.61
CA LEU A 357 14.74 3.40 6.52
C LEU A 357 13.27 3.52 6.12
N ILE A 358 12.99 4.23 5.03
CA ILE A 358 11.70 4.13 4.35
C ILE A 358 11.91 3.09 3.24
N SER A 359 11.47 1.86 3.49
CA SER A 359 11.51 0.78 2.51
C SER A 359 10.17 0.05 2.54
N PRO A 360 9.52 -0.19 1.38
CA PRO A 360 8.39 -1.11 1.33
C PRO A 360 8.88 -2.51 1.71
N LEU A 361 8.09 -3.24 2.49
CA LEU A 361 8.38 -4.61 2.92
C LEU A 361 7.26 -5.52 2.42
N GLY A 362 7.62 -6.55 1.66
CA GLY A 362 6.66 -7.55 1.19
C GLY A 362 6.05 -8.37 2.33
N MET A 363 4.93 -9.02 2.06
CA MET A 363 4.31 -9.97 2.99
C MET A 363 5.34 -11.07 3.36
N GLY A 364 5.54 -11.32 4.65
CA GLY A 364 6.54 -12.26 5.16
C GLY A 364 7.94 -11.67 5.42
N GLU A 365 8.40 -10.71 4.60
CA GLU A 365 9.61 -9.92 4.91
C GLU A 365 9.42 -9.06 6.15
N GLN A 366 8.17 -8.67 6.42
CA GLN A 366 7.75 -7.97 7.63
C GLN A 366 8.18 -8.69 8.91
N TYR A 367 7.95 -10.01 9.00
CA TYR A 367 8.30 -10.79 10.20
C TYR A 367 9.82 -10.92 10.36
N LYS A 368 10.55 -11.03 9.24
CA LYS A 368 12.02 -11.01 9.25
C LYS A 368 12.55 -9.65 9.71
N PHE A 369 12.01 -8.56 9.17
CA PHE A 369 12.34 -7.20 9.57
C PHE A 369 12.06 -6.95 11.06
N LEU A 370 10.95 -7.50 11.57
CA LEU A 370 10.57 -7.43 12.98
C LEU A 370 11.33 -8.44 13.87
N GLY A 371 12.32 -9.18 13.34
CA GLY A 371 13.28 -9.98 14.11
C GLY A 371 12.89 -11.43 14.41
N PHE A 372 11.93 -12.01 13.69
CA PHE A 372 11.49 -13.40 13.90
C PHE A 372 11.87 -14.30 12.72
N GLU A 373 13.11 -14.78 12.69
CA GLU A 373 13.55 -15.81 11.72
C GLU A 373 13.04 -17.24 12.05
N ASN A 374 12.34 -17.45 13.18
CA ASN A 374 11.99 -18.79 13.69
C ASN A 374 10.54 -18.94 14.24
N LEU A 375 9.55 -18.23 13.68
CA LEU A 375 8.14 -18.52 14.02
C LEU A 375 7.72 -19.93 13.52
N PRO A 376 6.81 -20.64 14.22
CA PRO A 376 6.43 -22.01 13.88
C PRO A 376 5.97 -22.14 12.42
N GLY A 377 6.39 -23.22 11.74
CA GLY A 377 6.25 -23.48 10.30
C GLY A 377 4.83 -23.57 9.71
N HIS A 378 3.81 -23.02 10.39
CA HIS A 378 2.45 -22.86 9.86
C HIS A 378 2.22 -21.53 9.11
N LEU A 379 3.13 -20.55 9.20
CA LEU A 379 3.07 -19.31 8.42
C LEU A 379 3.94 -19.34 7.15
N SER A 380 4.95 -20.22 7.10
CA SER A 380 5.75 -20.48 5.89
C SER A 380 4.98 -21.18 4.77
N SER A 381 3.75 -21.64 5.04
CA SER A 381 2.85 -22.27 4.07
C SER A 381 1.80 -21.32 3.49
N ILE A 382 1.77 -20.05 3.90
CA ILE A 382 1.04 -19.02 3.16
C ILE A 382 1.97 -18.59 2.03
N GLU A 383 2.01 -19.40 0.97
CA GLU A 383 2.57 -18.95 -0.29
C GLU A 383 1.77 -17.73 -0.73
N ALA A 384 2.46 -16.62 -1.04
CA ALA A 384 1.90 -15.63 -1.96
C ALA A 384 1.30 -16.41 -3.14
N PRO A 385 0.08 -16.08 -3.63
CA PRO A 385 -0.50 -16.79 -4.75
C PRO A 385 0.55 -16.84 -5.86
N ARG A 386 1.03 -18.05 -6.16
CA ARG A 386 2.07 -18.25 -7.17
C ARG A 386 1.55 -17.64 -8.48
N GLU A 387 2.43 -16.83 -9.06
CA GLU A 387 2.30 -15.96 -10.25
C GLU A 387 1.43 -16.47 -11.40
#